data_AF-A0A2V9DNF3-F1
#
_entry.id   AF-A0A2V9DNF3-F1
#
_cell.length_a   1.000
_cell.length_b   1.000
_cell.length_c   1.000
_cell.angle_alpha   90.00
_cell.angle_beta   90.00
_cell.angle_gamma   90.00
#
_symmetry.space_group_name_H-M   'P 1'
#
loop_
_entity.id
_entity.type
_entity.pdbx_description
1 polymer ?
#
loop_
_entity_poly.entity_id
_entity_poly.type
_entity_poly.pdbx_seq_one_letter_code
_entity_poly.pdbx_strand_id
1 'polypeptide(L)'
;MPLFDFRCRSCGSEFEVLVRASDLPVCPSCKSAKLEQLPSMFTVSSLEITKARVRTAKKERRRSRAYRDKVMADREVKHHD
;
A
#
# COMPACT_ATOMS: atom_id res chain seq x y z
N MET A 1 -0.83 -9.03 16.15
CA MET A 1 -0.23 -7.92 16.91
C MET A 1 0.37 -6.96 15.90
N PRO A 2 -0.12 -5.71 15.78
CA PRO A 2 0.42 -4.74 14.85
C PRO A 2 1.79 -4.23 15.31
N LEU A 3 2.69 -4.07 14.36
CA LEU A 3 4.02 -3.51 14.53
C LEU A 3 3.98 -2.07 14.02
N PHE A 4 4.54 -1.12 14.77
CA PHE A 4 4.51 0.29 14.44
C PHE A 4 5.88 0.94 14.62
N ASP A 5 6.19 1.84 13.70
CA ASP A 5 7.37 2.69 13.74
C ASP A 5 7.05 3.96 14.56
N PHE A 6 7.94 4.33 15.47
CA PHE A 6 7.82 5.56 16.26
C PHE A 6 9.11 6.38 16.22
N ARG A 7 8.95 7.70 16.26
CA ARG A 7 10.02 8.66 16.49
C ARG A 7 9.79 9.38 17.81
N CYS A 8 10.79 9.38 18.69
CA CYS A 8 10.70 10.15 19.92
C CYS A 8 10.89 11.64 19.66
N ARG A 9 9.95 12.48 20.10
CA ARG A 9 10.06 13.95 19.97
C ARG A 9 11.04 14.58 20.96
N SER A 10 11.52 13.83 21.96
CA SER A 10 12.44 14.34 22.99
C SER A 10 13.91 14.10 22.63
N CYS A 11 14.25 12.89 22.17
CA CYS A 11 15.63 12.53 21.82
C CYS A 11 15.85 12.30 20.31
N GLY A 12 14.79 12.30 19.49
CA GLY A 12 14.88 12.09 18.04
C GLY A 12 15.06 10.64 17.61
N SER A 13 15.21 9.70 18.56
CA SER A 13 15.44 8.29 18.24
C SER A 13 14.22 7.64 17.58
N GLU A 14 14.46 6.90 16.51
CA GLU A 14 13.48 6.09 15.80
C GLU A 14 13.58 4.64 16.27
N PHE A 15 12.44 4.00 16.53
CA PHE A 15 12.37 2.61 16.98
C PHE A 15 11.05 1.97 16.57
N GLU A 16 11.08 0.65 16.41
CA GLU A 16 9.92 -0.16 16.07
C GLU A 16 9.45 -0.90 17.33
N VAL A 17 8.15 -0.84 17.60
CA VAL A 17 7.57 -1.50 18.78
C VAL A 17 6.27 -2.22 18.44
N LEU A 18 6.13 -3.39 19.04
CA LEU A 18 4.96 -4.22 18.92
C LEU A 18 3.95 -3.80 20.00
N VAL A 19 2.89 -3.10 19.59
CA VAL A 19 1.93 -2.50 20.53
C VAL A 19 0.82 -3.49 20.84
N ARG A 20 0.60 -3.74 22.14
CA ARG A 20 -0.61 -4.41 22.66
C ARG A 20 -1.67 -3.35 22.93
N ALA A 21 -2.95 -3.70 22.78
CA ALA A 21 -4.06 -2.76 22.94
C ALA A 21 -4.09 -2.02 24.29
N SER A 22 -3.45 -2.59 25.33
CA SER A 22 -3.37 -2.04 26.69
C SER A 22 -2.08 -1.29 27.00
N ASP A 23 -1.06 -1.32 26.13
CA ASP A 23 0.26 -0.80 26.44
C ASP A 23 0.47 0.60 25.84
N LEU A 24 0.91 1.54 26.68
CA LEU A 24 1.37 2.86 26.26
C LEU A 24 2.87 2.78 25.91
N PRO A 25 3.25 2.88 24.62
CA PRO A 25 4.65 2.81 24.24
C PRO A 25 5.44 4.00 24.80
N VAL A 26 6.66 3.74 25.26
CA VAL A 26 7.62 4.75 25.73
C VAL A 26 8.92 4.62 24.95
N CYS A 27 9.68 5.72 24.85
CA CYS A 27 10.97 5.69 24.18
C CYS A 27 11.97 4.82 24.97
N PRO A 28 12.62 3.81 24.36
CA PRO A 28 13.60 2.97 25.06
C PRO A 28 14.88 3.74 25.44
N SER A 29 15.22 4.81 24.72
CA SER A 29 16.44 5.60 24.95
C SER A 29 16.29 6.64 26.06
N CYS A 30 15.15 7.33 26.15
CA CYS A 30 14.96 8.45 27.08
C CYS A 30 13.74 8.32 28.01
N LYS A 31 12.97 7.23 27.90
CA LYS A 31 11.74 6.96 28.68
C LYS A 31 10.63 8.00 28.54
N SER A 32 10.74 8.92 27.58
CA SER A 32 9.68 9.89 27.27
C SER A 32 8.47 9.22 26.64
N ALA A 33 7.27 9.65 27.04
CA ALA A 33 5.99 9.27 26.41
C ALA A 33 5.67 10.13 25.17
N LYS A 34 6.51 11.13 24.83
CA LYS A 34 6.32 12.00 23.66
C LYS A 34 6.79 11.29 22.40
N LEU A 35 5.95 10.41 21.86
CA LEU A 35 6.20 9.65 20.65
C LEU A 35 5.34 10.17 19.49
N GLU A 36 5.91 10.13 18.30
CA GLU A 36 5.22 10.36 17.04
C GLU A 36 5.21 9.07 16.24
N GLN A 37 4.03 8.57 15.88
CA GLN A 37 3.91 7.38 15.05
C GLN A 37 4.31 7.73 13.62
N LEU A 38 5.27 7.00 13.07
CA LEU A 38 5.69 7.16 11.68
C LEU A 38 4.79 6.32 10.77
N PRO A 39 4.45 6.84 9.58
CA PRO A 39 3.75 6.05 8.58
C PRO A 39 4.68 4.92 8.12
N SER A 40 4.30 3.67 8.39
CA SER A 40 4.98 2.51 7.81
C SER A 40 5.04 2.64 6.29
N MET A 41 6.17 2.31 5.68
CA MET A 41 6.34 2.35 4.21
C MET A 41 5.26 1.54 3.47
N PHE A 42 4.69 0.52 4.13
CA PHE A 42 3.65 -0.34 3.57
C PHE A 42 2.23 0.26 3.65
N THR A 43 2.01 1.33 4.42
CA THR A 43 0.67 1.92 4.62
C THR A 43 0.32 3.06 3.66
N VAL A 44 1.20 3.41 2.70
CA VAL A 44 0.94 4.53 1.79
C VAL A 44 -0.09 4.13 0.72
N SER A 45 -1.37 4.32 1.05
CA SER A 45 -2.49 4.23 0.11
C SER A 45 -2.92 5.63 -0.31
N SER A 46 -2.26 6.17 -1.34
CA SER A 46 -2.67 7.44 -1.96
C SER A 46 -3.58 7.19 -3.17
N LEU A 47 -4.52 8.10 -3.42
CA LEU A 47 -5.37 8.09 -4.61
C LEU A 47 -4.53 8.08 -5.90
N GLU A 48 -3.42 8.81 -5.93
CA GLU A 48 -2.55 8.87 -7.11
C GLU A 48 -1.84 7.54 -7.37
N ILE A 49 -1.32 6.89 -6.32
CA ILE A 49 -0.72 5.55 -6.41
C ILE A 49 -1.77 4.54 -6.87
N THR A 50 -3.00 4.63 -6.36
CA THR A 50 -4.11 3.75 -6.73
C THR A 50 -4.49 3.94 -8.20
N LYS A 51 -4.64 5.18 -8.66
CA LYS A 51 -4.91 5.49 -10.07
C LYS A 51 -3.81 4.96 -10.98
N ALA A 52 -2.54 5.11 -10.59
CA ALA A 52 -1.40 4.58 -11.35
C ALA A 52 -1.49 3.05 -11.48
N ARG A 53 -1.72 2.33 -10.36
CA ARG A 53 -1.90 0.86 -10.34
C ARG A 53 -3.08 0.40 -11.20
N VAL A 54 -4.21 1.11 -11.15
CA VAL A 54 -5.38 0.79 -11.99
C VAL A 54 -5.06 1.02 -13.47
N ARG A 55 -4.34 2.09 -13.81
CA ARG A 55 -3.93 2.37 -15.20
C ARG A 55 -3.01 1.28 -15.74
N THR A 56 -2.02 0.81 -14.98
CA THR A 56 -1.14 -0.28 -15.41
C THR A 56 -1.91 -1.58 -15.59
N ALA A 57 -2.76 -1.96 -14.62
CA ALA A 57 -3.59 -3.16 -14.73
C ALA A 57 -4.52 -3.12 -15.95
N LYS A 58 -5.14 -1.97 -16.26
CA LYS A 58 -5.96 -1.79 -17.47
C LYS A 58 -5.14 -1.93 -18.76
N LYS A 59 -3.91 -1.39 -18.79
CA LYS A 59 -2.99 -1.48 -19.93
C LYS A 59 -2.56 -2.93 -20.19
N GLU A 60 -2.21 -3.67 -19.14
CA GLU A 60 -1.84 -5.08 -19.21
C GLU A 60 -3.01 -5.93 -19.68
N ARG A 61 -4.22 -5.72 -19.11
CA ARG A 61 -5.43 -6.41 -19.56
C ARG A 61 -5.70 -6.21 -21.05
N ARG A 62 -5.56 -4.99 -21.57
CA ARG A 62 -5.72 -4.71 -23.01
C ARG A 62 -4.69 -5.42 -23.89
N ARG A 63 -3.47 -5.62 -23.36
CA ARG A 63 -2.39 -6.33 -24.07
C ARG A 63 -2.47 -7.83 -23.92
N SER A 64 -3.30 -8.34 -22.99
CA SER A 64 -3.39 -9.77 -22.73
C SER A 64 -3.91 -10.51 -23.96
N ARG A 65 -3.38 -11.71 -24.17
CA ARG A 65 -3.78 -12.57 -25.28
C ARG A 65 -5.27 -12.85 -25.25
N ALA A 66 -5.83 -13.14 -24.08
CA ALA A 66 -7.26 -13.37 -23.89
C ALA A 66 -8.14 -12.19 -24.35
N TYR A 67 -7.72 -10.94 -24.10
CA TYR A 67 -8.46 -9.77 -24.59
C TYR A 67 -8.40 -9.68 -26.12
N ARG A 68 -7.22 -9.92 -26.72
CA ARG A 68 -7.05 -9.89 -28.18
C ARG A 68 -7.85 -11.01 -28.85
N ASP A 69 -7.77 -12.23 -28.32
CA ASP A 69 -8.48 -13.40 -28.82
C ASP A 69 -10.00 -13.17 -28.80
N LYS A 70 -10.53 -12.61 -27.69
CA LYS A 70 -11.95 -12.23 -27.60
C LYS A 70 -12.34 -11.19 -28.65
N VAL A 71 -11.54 -10.15 -28.84
CA VAL A 71 -11.82 -9.10 -29.83
C VAL A 71 -11.83 -9.65 -31.25
N MET A 72 -10.92 -10.59 -31.58
CA MET A 72 -10.90 -11.25 -32.89
C MET A 72 -12.15 -12.11 -33.07
N ALA A 73 -12.49 -12.94 -32.08
CA ALA A 73 -13.70 -13.77 -32.12
C ALA A 73 -14.98 -12.94 -32.31
N ASP A 74 -15.14 -11.85 -31.55
CA ASP A 74 -16.30 -10.94 -31.68
C ASP A 74 -16.37 -10.29 -33.07
N ARG A 75 -15.22 -10.05 -33.71
CA ARG A 75 -15.14 -9.46 -35.07
C ARG A 75 -15.47 -10.50 -36.15
N GLU A 76 -15.04 -11.74 -35.98
CA GLU A 76 -15.36 -12.85 -36.87
C GLU A 76 -16.87 -13.12 -36.88
N VAL A 77 -17.50 -13.17 -35.70
CA VAL A 77 -18.96 -13.35 -35.57
C VAL A 77 -19.73 -12.27 -36.34
N LYS A 78 -19.33 -10.99 -36.18
CA LYS A 78 -20.00 -9.86 -36.86
C LYS A 78 -19.87 -9.85 -38.37
N HIS A 79 -18.85 -10.51 -38.93
CA HIS A 79 -18.63 -10.54 -40.38
C HIS A 79 -19.33 -11.72 -41.07
N HIS A 80 -19.84 -12.68 -40.31
CA HIS A 80 -20.52 -13.88 -40.80
C HIS A 80 -22.05 -13.84 -40.66
N ASP A 81 -22.60 -12.70 -40.23
CA ASP A 81 -24.02 -12.29 -40.31
C ASP A 81 -24.19 -11.29 -41.48
#